data_AF-A0A355E279-F1
#
_entry.id   AF-A0A355E279-F1
#
_cell.length_a   1.000
_cell.length_b   1.000
_cell.length_c   1.000
_cell.angle_alpha   90.00
_cell.angle_beta   90.00
_cell.angle_gamma   90.00
#
_symmetry.space_group_name_H-M   'P 1'
#
loop_
_entity.id
_entity.type
_entity.pdbx_description
1 polymer ?
#
loop_
_entity_poly.entity_id
_entity_poly.type
_entity_poly.pdbx_seq_one_letter_code
_entity_poly.pdbx_strand_id
1 'polypeptide(L)'
;MDRATLLAKFAEKFPGIQEAAQPVRDYPTFRLAAAADLVPAARWLKEELGFDYLDMVTATDWLGPVDLRGYVREANPHVIAKELGAPGGDPAPAKKNEGVGYRDAIELLYCFSNFREKAKVFLKLDVPRSPASAPSLFPVFHSADWQEREAFDLLGVAFDGHPNLAKILTPDFIAGNPLRKDYVHQKDRYDS
;
A
#
# COMPACT_ATOMS: atom_id res chain seq x y z
N MET A 1 -12.13 -8.05 21.75
CA MET A 1 -13.12 -8.60 20.80
C MET A 1 -12.44 -9.63 19.91
N ASP A 2 -13.04 -10.81 19.68
CA ASP A 2 -12.42 -11.88 18.87
C ASP A 2 -12.63 -11.67 17.34
N ARG A 3 -11.85 -12.41 16.54
CA ARG A 3 -11.86 -12.30 15.07
C ARG A 3 -13.21 -12.68 14.46
N ALA A 4 -13.81 -13.78 14.92
CA ALA A 4 -15.06 -14.30 14.38
C ALA A 4 -16.23 -13.33 14.62
N THR A 5 -16.29 -12.72 15.80
CA THR A 5 -17.27 -11.69 16.15
C THR A 5 -17.09 -10.46 15.29
N LEU A 6 -15.84 -10.04 15.04
CA LEU A 6 -15.55 -8.91 14.17
C LEU A 6 -15.98 -9.17 12.72
N LEU A 7 -15.67 -10.36 12.18
CA LEU A 7 -16.10 -10.77 10.85
C LEU A 7 -17.63 -10.75 10.72
N ALA A 8 -18.34 -11.33 11.70
CA ALA A 8 -19.80 -11.37 11.68
C ALA A 8 -20.43 -9.96 11.64
N LYS A 9 -19.92 -9.04 12.47
CA LYS A 9 -20.37 -7.63 12.47
C LYS A 9 -20.05 -6.92 11.16
N PHE A 10 -18.88 -7.20 10.57
CA PHE A 10 -18.51 -6.66 9.26
C PHE A 10 -19.42 -7.18 8.15
N ALA A 11 -19.68 -8.48 8.10
CA ALA A 11 -20.51 -9.12 7.09
C ALA A 11 -21.98 -8.65 7.16
N GLU A 12 -22.48 -8.31 8.35
CA GLU A 12 -23.82 -7.74 8.53
C GLU A 12 -23.94 -6.33 7.91
N LYS A 13 -22.91 -5.49 8.04
CA LYS A 13 -22.95 -4.08 7.63
C LYS A 13 -22.43 -3.83 6.21
N PHE A 14 -21.46 -4.62 5.76
CA PHE A 14 -20.76 -4.44 4.51
C PHE A 14 -20.86 -5.73 3.69
N PRO A 15 -21.94 -5.88 2.90
CA PRO A 15 -22.15 -7.10 2.12
C PRO A 15 -21.00 -7.28 1.12
N GLY A 16 -20.42 -8.48 1.09
CA GLY A 16 -19.31 -8.81 0.20
C GLY A 16 -17.92 -8.60 0.80
N ILE A 17 -17.80 -8.11 2.04
CA ILE A 17 -16.52 -8.13 2.75
C ILE A 17 -16.08 -9.59 2.99
N GLN A 18 -14.79 -9.85 2.81
CA GLN A 18 -14.20 -11.19 2.94
C GLN A 18 -13.02 -11.17 3.90
N GLU A 19 -12.73 -12.29 4.55
CA GLU A 19 -11.41 -12.44 5.18
C GLU A 19 -10.34 -12.44 4.10
N ALA A 20 -9.23 -11.73 4.34
CA ALA A 20 -8.12 -11.73 3.42
C ALA A 20 -7.44 -13.10 3.43
N ALA A 21 -7.29 -13.70 2.24
CA ALA A 21 -6.59 -14.98 2.09
C ALA A 21 -5.16 -14.94 2.64
N GLN A 22 -4.49 -13.79 2.57
CA GLN A 22 -3.23 -13.52 3.27
C GLN A 22 -3.44 -12.45 4.35
N PRO A 23 -3.66 -12.86 5.62
CA PRO A 23 -3.79 -11.93 6.73
C PRO A 23 -2.43 -11.34 7.13
N VAL A 24 -2.47 -10.15 7.75
CA VAL A 24 -1.28 -9.53 8.34
C VAL A 24 -1.03 -10.18 9.71
N ARG A 25 -0.07 -11.12 9.74
CA ARG A 25 0.24 -11.93 10.94
C ARG A 25 -1.04 -12.61 11.49
N ASP A 26 -1.26 -12.49 12.79
CA ASP A 26 -2.41 -12.99 13.54
C ASP A 26 -3.55 -11.96 13.67
N TYR A 27 -3.41 -10.76 13.07
CA TYR A 27 -4.44 -9.73 13.15
C TYR A 27 -5.63 -10.01 12.22
N PRO A 28 -6.87 -9.67 12.65
CA PRO A 28 -8.03 -9.65 11.78
C PRO A 28 -7.76 -8.77 10.55
N THR A 29 -7.80 -9.37 9.36
CA THR A 29 -7.53 -8.70 8.09
C THR A 29 -8.69 -9.00 7.14
N PHE A 30 -9.39 -7.97 6.72
CA PHE A 30 -10.54 -8.08 5.84
C PHE A 30 -10.27 -7.40 4.51
N ARG A 31 -10.95 -7.84 3.47
CA ARG A 31 -10.89 -7.28 2.13
C ARG A 31 -12.25 -6.68 1.79
N LEU A 32 -12.25 -5.40 1.47
CA LEU A 32 -13.44 -4.68 1.01
C LEU A 32 -13.77 -5.10 -0.43
N ALA A 33 -15.07 -5.20 -0.73
CA ALA A 33 -15.54 -5.53 -2.07
C ALA A 33 -15.46 -4.32 -3.02
N ALA A 34 -15.72 -3.12 -2.50
CA ALA A 34 -15.70 -1.89 -3.28
C ALA A 34 -15.00 -0.74 -2.53
N ALA A 35 -14.40 0.17 -3.30
CA ALA A 35 -13.78 1.38 -2.75
C ALA A 35 -14.80 2.28 -2.04
N ALA A 36 -16.06 2.29 -2.49
CA ALA A 36 -17.15 3.03 -1.88
C ALA A 36 -17.42 2.63 -0.41
N ASP A 37 -17.08 1.40 -0.02
CA ASP A 37 -17.30 0.90 1.34
C ASP A 37 -16.21 1.37 2.32
N LEU A 38 -15.08 1.91 1.83
CA LEU A 38 -13.93 2.27 2.65
C LEU A 38 -14.26 3.32 3.71
N VAL A 39 -14.82 4.46 3.30
CA VAL A 39 -15.14 5.56 4.23
C VAL A 39 -16.24 5.15 5.22
N PRO A 40 -17.36 4.53 4.80
CA PRO A 40 -18.35 3.97 5.71
C PRO A 40 -17.75 2.96 6.72
N ALA A 41 -16.91 2.02 6.27
CA ALA A 41 -16.28 1.02 7.14
C ALA A 41 -15.34 1.67 8.15
N ALA A 42 -14.53 2.65 7.73
CA ALA A 42 -13.61 3.37 8.59
C ALA A 42 -14.34 4.23 9.64
N ARG A 43 -15.43 4.92 9.25
CA ARG A 43 -16.29 5.65 10.21
C ARG A 43 -16.92 4.70 11.22
N TRP A 44 -17.47 3.58 10.76
CA TRP A 44 -18.08 2.59 11.63
C TRP A 44 -17.07 2.00 12.63
N LEU A 45 -15.87 1.65 12.17
CA LEU A 45 -14.77 1.19 13.03
C LEU A 45 -14.44 2.21 14.14
N LYS A 46 -14.38 3.50 13.78
CA LYS A 46 -14.08 4.60 14.70
C LYS A 46 -15.20 4.81 15.72
N GLU A 47 -16.42 5.00 15.23
CA GLU A 47 -17.55 5.51 16.02
C GLU A 47 -18.21 4.40 16.86
N GLU A 48 -18.33 3.18 16.31
CA GLU A 48 -19.07 2.09 16.97
C GLU A 48 -18.16 1.06 17.64
N LEU A 49 -16.96 0.84 17.12
CA LEU A 49 -16.03 -0.17 17.63
C LEU A 49 -14.80 0.41 18.36
N GLY A 50 -14.68 1.74 18.42
CA GLY A 50 -13.63 2.43 19.16
C GLY A 50 -12.23 2.28 18.55
N PHE A 51 -12.12 1.98 17.26
CA PHE A 51 -10.84 2.05 16.54
C PHE A 51 -10.56 3.50 16.15
N ASP A 52 -10.17 4.30 17.12
CA ASP A 52 -10.02 5.75 17.04
C ASP A 52 -8.69 6.21 16.45
N TYR A 53 -7.77 5.28 16.18
CA TYR A 53 -6.45 5.58 15.64
C TYR A 53 -6.18 4.86 14.31
N LEU A 54 -5.86 5.63 13.27
CA LEU A 54 -5.37 5.11 11.99
C LEU A 54 -3.83 5.10 12.04
N ASP A 55 -3.25 3.90 12.14
CA ASP A 55 -1.80 3.70 12.23
C ASP A 55 -1.11 3.92 10.89
N MET A 56 -1.71 3.39 9.81
CA MET A 56 -1.02 3.21 8.54
C MET A 56 -2.01 3.14 7.37
N VAL A 57 -1.66 3.84 6.30
CA VAL A 57 -2.16 3.68 4.94
C VAL A 57 -0.95 3.40 4.08
N THR A 58 -0.95 2.28 3.37
CA THR A 58 0.12 1.94 2.43
C THR A 58 -0.46 1.28 1.19
N ALA A 59 0.30 1.25 0.10
CA ALA A 59 -0.13 0.68 -1.17
C ALA A 59 0.94 -0.26 -1.71
N THR A 60 0.52 -1.29 -2.45
CA THR A 60 1.41 -2.28 -3.07
C THR A 60 0.99 -2.51 -4.51
N ASP A 61 1.91 -2.33 -5.45
CA ASP A 61 1.72 -2.68 -6.86
C ASP A 61 1.90 -4.20 -7.05
N TRP A 62 0.82 -4.89 -7.40
CA TRP A 62 0.80 -6.35 -7.62
C TRP A 62 1.12 -6.75 -9.07
N LEU A 63 1.56 -5.79 -9.90
CA LEU A 63 1.98 -6.09 -11.25
C LEU A 63 3.04 -7.21 -11.27
N GLY A 64 2.83 -8.13 -12.20
CA GLY A 64 3.64 -9.34 -12.43
C GLY A 64 5.12 -9.07 -12.66
N PRO A 65 5.94 -10.14 -12.79
CA PRO A 65 7.38 -9.98 -12.98
C PRO A 65 7.68 -9.02 -14.13
N VAL A 66 8.19 -7.86 -13.75
CA VAL A 66 8.57 -6.76 -14.64
C VAL A 66 10.07 -6.80 -14.87
N ASP A 67 10.49 -6.36 -16.05
CA ASP A 67 11.90 -6.13 -16.29
C ASP A 67 12.34 -4.84 -15.59
N LEU A 68 13.22 -4.95 -14.60
CA LEU A 68 13.69 -3.83 -13.76
C LEU A 68 14.67 -2.89 -14.50
N ARG A 69 14.47 -2.63 -15.80
CA ARG A 69 15.39 -1.80 -16.60
C ARG A 69 15.42 -0.38 -16.03
N GLY A 70 16.62 0.18 -15.88
CA GLY A 70 16.80 1.58 -15.45
C GLY A 70 17.20 1.78 -13.99
N TYR A 71 16.92 0.84 -13.07
CA TYR A 71 17.49 0.91 -11.72
C TYR A 71 19.02 0.86 -11.77
N VAL A 72 19.70 1.62 -10.91
CA VAL A 72 21.17 1.60 -10.79
C VAL A 72 21.61 0.17 -10.49
N ARG A 73 22.28 -0.44 -11.46
CA ARG A 73 22.79 -1.82 -11.43
C ARG A 73 24.31 -1.88 -11.33
N GLU A 74 24.96 -0.72 -11.37
CA GLU A 74 26.40 -0.64 -11.19
C GLU A 74 26.73 -0.88 -9.71
N ALA A 75 27.79 -1.64 -9.46
CA ALA A 75 28.21 -1.93 -8.10
C ALA A 75 28.44 -0.61 -7.36
N ASN A 76 27.82 -0.46 -6.18
CA ASN A 76 28.03 0.72 -5.35
C ASN A 76 29.54 0.98 -5.20
N PRO A 77 30.08 2.12 -5.68
CA PRO A 77 31.51 2.39 -5.64
C PRO A 77 32.04 2.61 -4.21
N HIS A 78 31.16 2.61 -3.18
CA HIS A 78 31.57 2.56 -1.79
C HIS A 78 32.32 1.25 -1.47
N VAL A 79 33.63 1.37 -1.46
CA VAL A 79 34.67 0.33 -1.35
C VAL A 79 34.59 -0.55 -0.09
N ILE A 80 33.76 -0.20 0.90
CA ILE A 80 33.67 -0.91 2.19
C ILE A 80 33.03 -2.31 2.05
N ALA A 81 32.24 -2.56 0.99
CA ALA A 81 31.48 -3.81 0.84
C ALA A 81 32.12 -4.85 -0.10
N LYS A 82 33.33 -4.62 -0.64
CA LYS A 82 33.98 -5.59 -1.55
C LYS A 82 34.26 -6.94 -0.87
N GLU A 83 34.53 -6.94 0.43
CA GLU A 83 34.80 -8.15 1.22
C GLU A 83 33.52 -8.91 1.62
N LEU A 84 32.34 -8.27 1.53
CA LEU A 84 31.06 -8.84 1.96
C LEU A 84 30.26 -9.50 0.81
N GLY A 85 30.81 -9.56 -0.41
CA GLY A 85 30.22 -10.32 -1.50
C GLY A 85 28.80 -9.90 -1.86
N ALA A 86 28.56 -8.61 -2.11
CA ALA A 86 27.31 -8.18 -2.74
C ALA A 86 27.24 -8.81 -4.15
N PRO A 87 26.20 -9.59 -4.50
CA PRO A 87 26.10 -10.25 -5.79
C PRO A 87 25.89 -9.20 -6.90
N GLY A 88 26.99 -8.74 -7.48
CA GLY A 88 27.02 -7.97 -8.72
C GLY A 88 26.97 -8.93 -9.90
N GLY A 89 25.76 -9.29 -10.33
CA GLY A 89 25.51 -10.01 -11.56
C GLY A 89 24.26 -9.47 -12.23
N ASP A 90 24.19 -9.56 -13.56
CA ASP A 90 22.97 -9.27 -14.30
C ASP A 90 21.80 -10.06 -13.69
N PRO A 91 20.67 -9.42 -13.34
CA PRO A 91 19.57 -10.14 -12.75
C PRO A 91 19.08 -11.19 -13.75
N ALA A 92 18.85 -12.41 -13.24
CA ALA A 92 18.10 -13.40 -13.98
C ALA A 92 16.78 -12.79 -14.46
N PRO A 93 16.27 -13.17 -15.65
CA PRO A 93 14.98 -12.68 -16.15
C PRO A 93 13.92 -12.84 -15.07
N ALA A 94 13.05 -11.84 -14.92
CA ALA A 94 12.03 -11.84 -13.88
C ALA A 94 11.17 -13.11 -13.99
N LYS A 95 11.38 -14.06 -13.07
CA LYS A 95 10.65 -15.33 -13.06
C LYS A 95 9.34 -15.12 -12.31
N LYS A 96 8.25 -15.64 -12.86
CA LYS A 96 6.98 -15.70 -12.14
C LYS A 96 7.12 -16.71 -11.02
N ASN A 97 7.18 -16.24 -9.78
CA ASN A 97 7.15 -17.10 -8.62
C ASN A 97 5.79 -17.82 -8.55
N GLU A 98 5.82 -19.15 -8.51
CA GLU A 98 4.62 -19.95 -8.33
C GLU A 98 3.97 -19.62 -6.96
N GLY A 99 2.64 -19.52 -6.94
CA GLY A 99 1.88 -19.15 -5.74
C GLY A 99 1.73 -17.64 -5.48
N VAL A 100 2.43 -16.77 -6.23
CA VAL A 100 2.21 -15.31 -6.13
C VAL A 100 1.06 -14.89 -7.05
N GLY A 101 -0.02 -14.39 -6.45
CA GLY A 101 -1.22 -13.90 -7.13
C GLY A 101 -1.04 -12.54 -7.80
N TYR A 102 -0.09 -12.45 -8.74
CA TYR A 102 0.13 -11.24 -9.55
C TYR A 102 -1.14 -10.82 -10.28
N ARG A 103 -1.44 -9.52 -10.27
CA ARG A 103 -2.62 -8.93 -10.88
C ARG A 103 -2.38 -7.47 -11.23
N ASP A 104 -3.12 -6.96 -12.21
CA ASP A 104 -3.04 -5.55 -12.62
C ASP A 104 -3.85 -4.66 -11.66
N ALA A 105 -3.39 -4.57 -10.42
CA ALA A 105 -4.06 -3.84 -9.36
C ALA A 105 -3.06 -3.27 -8.36
N ILE A 106 -3.46 -2.17 -7.72
CA ILE A 106 -2.80 -1.64 -6.52
C ILE A 106 -3.64 -2.09 -5.32
N GLU A 107 -3.01 -2.77 -4.36
CA GLU A 107 -3.65 -3.12 -3.08
C GLU A 107 -3.30 -2.04 -2.05
N LEU A 108 -4.31 -1.35 -1.57
CA LEU A 108 -4.24 -0.46 -0.41
C LEU A 108 -4.45 -1.27 0.87
N LEU A 109 -3.64 -1.00 1.88
CA LEU A 109 -3.72 -1.60 3.20
C LEU A 109 -3.85 -0.51 4.25
N TYR A 110 -4.89 -0.62 5.07
CA TYR A 110 -5.22 0.29 6.16
C TYR A 110 -5.11 -0.45 7.48
N CYS A 111 -4.47 0.16 8.49
CA CYS A 111 -4.35 -0.39 9.84
C CYS A 111 -5.03 0.52 10.84
N PHE A 112 -6.04 -0.01 11.54
CA PHE A 112 -6.78 0.69 12.58
C PHE A 112 -6.47 0.08 13.95
N SER A 113 -6.22 0.93 14.94
CA SER A 113 -5.93 0.55 16.32
C SER A 113 -7.03 0.99 17.27
N ASN A 114 -7.32 0.12 18.22
CA ASN A 114 -8.07 0.43 19.43
C ASN A 114 -7.12 0.22 20.61
N PHE A 115 -6.67 1.31 21.23
CA PHE A 115 -5.71 1.24 22.34
C PHE A 115 -6.32 0.74 23.65
N ARG A 116 -7.63 0.94 23.86
CA ARG A 116 -8.32 0.46 25.06
C ARG A 116 -8.37 -1.06 25.09
N GLU A 117 -8.70 -1.66 23.95
CA GLU A 117 -8.79 -3.12 23.77
C GLU A 117 -7.47 -3.75 23.33
N LYS A 118 -6.42 -2.95 23.09
CA LYS A 118 -5.12 -3.36 22.54
C LYS A 118 -5.27 -4.21 21.28
N ALA A 119 -6.21 -3.83 20.41
CA ALA A 119 -6.57 -4.56 19.21
C ALA A 119 -6.20 -3.78 17.96
N LYS A 120 -5.85 -4.50 16.89
CA LYS A 120 -5.61 -3.94 15.55
C LYS A 120 -6.45 -4.67 14.52
N VAL A 121 -6.92 -3.93 13.52
CA VAL A 121 -7.70 -4.46 12.39
C VAL A 121 -7.13 -3.90 11.10
N PHE A 122 -7.01 -4.77 10.11
CA PHE A 122 -6.52 -4.41 8.79
C PHE A 122 -7.65 -4.47 7.76
N LEU A 123 -7.74 -3.45 6.92
CA LEU A 123 -8.59 -3.46 5.73
C LEU A 123 -7.72 -3.43 4.48
N LYS A 124 -8.00 -4.33 3.54
CA LYS A 124 -7.41 -4.38 2.21
C LYS A 124 -8.43 -3.90 1.18
N LEU A 125 -7.97 -3.09 0.25
CA LEU A 125 -8.77 -2.62 -0.87
C LEU A 125 -7.94 -2.75 -2.15
N ASP A 126 -8.46 -3.49 -3.13
CA ASP A 126 -7.87 -3.50 -4.46
C ASP A 126 -8.48 -2.37 -5.29
N VAL A 127 -7.62 -1.61 -5.95
CA VAL A 127 -8.02 -0.60 -6.93
C VAL A 127 -7.35 -0.89 -8.28
N PRO A 128 -7.99 -0.51 -9.41
CA PRO A 128 -7.34 -0.58 -10.71
C PRO A 128 -6.00 0.15 -10.70
N ARG A 129 -5.03 -0.32 -11.49
CA ARG A 129 -3.71 0.30 -11.55
C ARG A 129 -3.69 1.63 -12.34
N SER A 130 -4.57 1.74 -13.33
CA SER A 130 -4.69 2.90 -14.21
C SER A 130 -6.13 3.11 -14.70
N PRO A 131 -6.86 4.14 -14.21
CA PRO A 131 -6.47 5.06 -13.14
C PRO A 131 -6.59 4.41 -11.75
N ALA A 132 -5.59 4.63 -10.90
CA ALA A 132 -5.65 4.23 -9.49
C ALA A 132 -6.30 5.32 -8.65
N SER A 133 -7.43 5.01 -8.02
CA SER A 133 -8.18 5.95 -7.20
C SER A 133 -8.88 5.25 -6.03
N ALA A 134 -8.96 5.94 -4.89
CA ALA A 134 -9.70 5.51 -3.71
C ALA A 134 -10.29 6.73 -2.96
N PRO A 135 -11.36 6.57 -2.18
CA PRO A 135 -11.82 7.63 -1.30
C PRO A 135 -10.79 7.97 -0.21
N SER A 136 -10.62 9.25 0.10
CA SER A 136 -9.78 9.71 1.20
C SER A 136 -10.41 9.42 2.57
N LEU A 137 -9.60 8.92 3.49
CA LEU A 137 -9.94 8.79 4.90
C LEU A 137 -9.65 10.06 5.71
N PHE A 138 -9.05 11.09 5.10
CA PHE A 138 -8.75 12.37 5.78
C PHE A 138 -9.94 12.96 6.56
N PRO A 139 -11.18 13.00 6.03
CA PRO A 139 -12.33 13.56 6.75
C PRO A 139 -12.73 12.77 8.01
N VAL A 140 -12.23 11.53 8.16
CA VAL A 140 -12.49 10.64 9.30
C VAL A 140 -11.28 10.61 10.23
N PHE A 141 -10.08 10.52 9.65
CA PHE A 141 -8.79 10.43 10.34
C PHE A 141 -7.82 11.44 9.72
N HIS A 142 -7.58 12.56 10.42
CA HIS A 142 -6.60 13.56 9.95
C HIS A 142 -5.19 12.99 9.82
N SER A 143 -4.85 11.89 10.51
CA SER A 143 -3.56 11.21 10.35
C SER A 143 -3.36 10.59 8.95
N ALA A 144 -4.42 10.45 8.16
CA ALA A 144 -4.34 9.93 6.80
C ALA A 144 -3.59 10.89 5.84
N ASP A 145 -3.48 12.18 6.16
CA ASP A 145 -2.93 13.22 5.26
C ASP A 145 -1.59 12.81 4.64
N TRP A 146 -0.61 12.55 5.50
CA TRP A 146 0.75 12.26 5.05
C TRP A 146 0.86 10.91 4.34
N GLN A 147 0.09 9.92 4.79
CA GLN A 147 0.17 8.55 4.29
C GLN A 147 -0.53 8.41 2.93
N GLU A 148 -1.65 9.12 2.72
CA GLU A 148 -2.31 9.21 1.42
C GLU A 148 -1.46 9.99 0.41
N ARG A 149 -0.79 11.06 0.84
CA ARG A 149 0.16 11.82 0.00
C ARG A 149 1.39 11.00 -0.37
N GLU A 150 1.91 10.18 0.55
CA GLU A 150 2.99 9.23 0.26
C GLU A 150 2.56 8.21 -0.81
N ALA A 151 1.39 7.59 -0.67
CA ALA A 151 0.89 6.63 -1.65
C ALA A 151 0.56 7.29 -3.01
N PHE A 152 0.10 8.54 -3.00
CA PHE A 152 -0.05 9.34 -4.22
C PHE A 152 1.28 9.59 -4.91
N ASP A 153 2.31 10.00 -4.16
CA ASP A 153 3.61 10.36 -4.72
C ASP A 153 4.39 9.14 -5.24
N LEU A 154 4.38 8.04 -4.49
CA LEU A 154 5.19 6.88 -4.80
C LEU A 154 4.52 5.87 -5.73
N LEU A 155 3.19 5.80 -5.72
CA LEU A 155 2.39 4.81 -6.46
C LEU A 155 1.32 5.44 -7.35
N GLY A 156 1.08 6.75 -7.29
CA GLY A 156 0.12 7.44 -8.15
C GLY A 156 -1.33 7.12 -7.83
N VAL A 157 -1.66 6.81 -6.57
CA VAL A 157 -3.04 6.58 -6.13
C VAL A 157 -3.71 7.92 -5.83
N ALA A 158 -4.74 8.28 -6.58
CA ALA A 158 -5.54 9.47 -6.31
C ALA A 158 -6.50 9.24 -5.13
N PHE A 159 -6.57 10.19 -4.19
CA PHE A 159 -7.47 10.12 -3.04
C PHE A 159 -8.58 11.17 -3.14
N ASP A 160 -9.79 10.72 -3.45
CA ASP A 160 -10.94 11.59 -3.64
C ASP A 160 -11.40 12.20 -2.30
N GLY A 161 -11.49 13.54 -2.25
CA GLY A 161 -11.85 14.28 -1.04
C GLY A 161 -10.68 14.66 -0.13
N HIS A 162 -9.44 14.34 -0.51
CA HIS A 162 -8.26 14.80 0.21
C HIS A 162 -8.02 16.32 -0.01
N PRO A 163 -7.83 17.14 1.03
CA PRO A 163 -7.80 18.61 0.89
C PRO A 163 -6.55 19.13 0.17
N ASN A 164 -5.42 18.42 0.26
CA ASN A 164 -4.14 18.84 -0.33
C ASN A 164 -3.35 17.63 -0.83
N LEU A 165 -3.82 17.00 -1.91
CA LEU A 165 -3.13 15.87 -2.50
C LEU A 165 -1.96 16.33 -3.37
N ALA A 166 -0.77 16.37 -2.78
CA ALA A 166 0.46 16.80 -3.43
C ALA A 166 1.63 15.89 -3.02
N LYS A 167 2.63 15.79 -3.91
CA LYS A 167 3.89 15.06 -3.68
C LYS A 167 4.61 15.56 -2.43
N ILE A 168 5.32 14.66 -1.73
CA ILE A 168 6.04 15.00 -0.48
C ILE A 168 7.44 14.37 -0.37
N LEU A 169 7.70 13.28 -1.08
CA LEU A 169 8.97 12.55 -1.06
C LEU A 169 9.77 12.76 -2.35
N THR A 170 9.11 12.73 -3.51
CA THR A 170 9.81 12.84 -4.79
C THR A 170 10.07 14.31 -5.14
N PRO A 171 11.28 14.66 -5.62
CA PRO A 171 11.54 15.96 -6.21
C PRO A 171 10.65 16.24 -7.42
N ASP A 172 10.31 17.50 -7.64
CA ASP A 172 9.40 17.94 -8.73
C ASP A 172 9.85 17.54 -10.14
N PHE A 173 11.17 17.36 -10.34
CA PHE A 173 11.73 16.97 -11.62
C PHE A 173 11.59 15.48 -11.94
N ILE A 174 11.28 14.63 -10.95
CA ILE A 174 11.10 13.20 -11.17
C ILE A 174 9.71 12.95 -11.77
N ALA A 175 9.71 12.49 -13.03
CA ALA A 175 8.50 12.07 -13.72
C ALA A 175 8.12 10.64 -13.30
N GLY A 176 6.85 10.42 -12.99
CA GLY A 176 6.32 9.11 -12.62
C GLY A 176 6.32 8.85 -11.11
N ASN A 177 6.17 7.57 -10.77
CA ASN A 177 5.91 7.06 -9.42
C ASN A 177 6.92 5.95 -9.10
N PRO A 178 7.98 6.21 -8.31
CA PRO A 178 9.13 5.32 -8.18
C PRO A 178 8.85 3.89 -7.68
N LEU A 179 7.78 3.69 -6.90
CA LEU A 179 7.43 2.37 -6.38
C LEU A 179 6.54 1.55 -7.32
N ARG A 180 6.17 2.09 -8.49
CA ARG A 180 5.51 1.29 -9.53
C ARG A 180 6.50 0.33 -10.15
N LYS A 181 6.03 -0.88 -10.45
CA LYS A 181 6.87 -1.96 -11.00
C LYS A 181 7.44 -1.64 -12.39
N ASP A 182 6.72 -0.87 -13.20
CA ASP A 182 7.15 -0.42 -14.53
C ASP A 182 7.93 0.91 -14.52
N TYR A 183 8.26 1.45 -13.35
CA TYR A 183 9.05 2.67 -13.25
C TYR A 183 10.48 2.47 -13.76
N VAL A 184 10.88 3.30 -14.72
CA VAL A 184 12.25 3.35 -15.24
C VAL A 184 12.94 4.55 -14.61
N HIS A 185 13.90 4.27 -13.73
CA HIS A 185 14.69 5.32 -13.10
C HIS A 185 15.48 6.11 -14.14
N GLN A 186 15.34 7.43 -14.11
CA GLN A 186 16.09 8.33 -14.95
C GLN A 186 17.41 8.63 -14.24
N LYS A 187 18.52 8.14 -14.82
CA LYS A 187 19.86 8.40 -14.28
C LYS A 187 20.08 9.91 -14.14
N ASP A 188 20.51 10.34 -12.96
CA ASP A 188 20.96 11.71 -12.73
C ASP A 188 22.50 11.80 -12.74
N ARG A 189 23.04 13.00 -12.46
CA ARG A 189 24.49 13.24 -12.47
C ARG A 189 25.27 12.47 -11.38
N TYR A 190 24.57 11.87 -10.42
CA TYR A 190 25.14 11.11 -9.32
C TYR A 190 25.03 9.59 -9.54
N ASP A 191 24.25 9.16 -10.51
CA ASP A 191 24.19 7.78 -10.97
C ASP A 191 25.35 7.50 -11.94
N SER A 192 26.56 7.34 -11.37
CA SER A 192 27.77 6.92 -12.09
C SER A 192 27.55 5.61 -12.84
#